data_AF-A0A933DJV5-F1
#
_entry.id   AF-A0A933DJV5-F1
#
_cell.length_a   1.000
_cell.length_b   1.000
_cell.length_c   1.000
_cell.angle_alpha   90.00
_cell.angle_beta   90.00
_cell.angle_gamma   90.00
#
_symmetry.space_group_name_H-M   'P 1'
#
loop_
_entity.id
_entity.type
_entity.pdbx_description
1 polymer ?
#
loop_
_entity_poly.entity_id
_entity_poly.type
_entity_poly.pdbx_seq_one_letter_code
_entity_poly.pdbx_strand_id
1 'polypeptide(L)' 'MDIRNVIKYFINPMPEDGKVKHDPTIPLDARDIIAPPSIEVDFDFAKIGDQYSRTLFVVGYPRFVSANWLEPLISFNHT' A
#
# COMPACT_ATOMS: atom_id res chain seq x y z
N MET A 1 8.74 19.80 20.46
CA MET A 1 7.95 19.19 19.37
C MET A 1 8.01 20.15 18.20
N ASP A 2 8.52 19.70 17.05
CA ASP A 2 8.77 20.59 15.90
C ASP A 2 7.55 20.64 14.97
N ILE A 3 6.86 21.78 14.97
CA ILE A 3 5.63 22.04 14.19
C ILE A 3 5.87 21.95 12.69
N ARG A 4 7.09 22.23 12.21
CA ARG A 4 7.41 22.17 10.78
C ARG A 4 7.40 20.74 10.26
N ASN A 5 7.86 19.79 11.08
CA ASN A 5 7.83 18.38 10.73
C ASN A 5 6.40 17.86 10.65
N VAL A 6 5.52 18.26 11.58
CA VAL A 6 4.10 17.87 11.55
C VAL A 6 3.42 18.36 10.27
N ILE A 7 3.64 19.62 9.88
CA ILE A 7 3.09 20.17 8.63
C ILE A 7 3.66 19.46 7.40
N LYS A 8 4.97 19.14 7.40
CA LYS A 8 5.62 18.42 6.29
C LYS A 8 4.98 17.05 6.05
N TYR A 9 4.77 16.24 7.10
CA TYR A 9 4.09 14.94 6.97
C TYR A 9 2.62 15.05 6.59
N PHE A 10 1.96 16.16 6.94
CA PHE A 10 0.57 16.40 6.56
C PHE A 10 0.42 16.78 5.09
N ILE A 11 1.39 17.53 4.54
CA ILE A 11 1.39 17.99 3.14
C ILE A 11 1.94 16.92 2.19
N ASN A 12 2.96 16.17 2.61
CA ASN A 12 3.52 15.05 1.87
C ASN A 12 3.72 13.84 2.80
N PRO A 13 2.81 12.85 2.76
CA PRO A 13 2.92 11.67 3.60
C PRO A 13 3.96 10.67 3.08
N MET A 14 4.43 10.83 1.83
CA MET A 14 5.53 10.03 1.33
C MET A 14 6.82 10.52 2.02
N PRO A 15 7.62 9.61 2.58
CA PRO A 15 8.95 9.98 3.04
C PRO A 15 9.65 10.67 1.87
N GLU A 16 10.35 11.79 2.13
CA GLU A 16 11.24 12.36 1.13
C GLU A 16 12.06 11.21 0.57
N ASP A 17 12.12 11.15 -0.75
CA ASP A 17 12.94 10.28 -1.56
C ASP A 17 14.41 10.55 -1.26
N GLY A 18 14.79 10.31 -0.01
CA GLY A 18 16.09 9.79 0.33
C GLY A 18 16.19 8.54 -0.49
N LYS A 19 16.85 8.67 -1.65
CA LYS A 19 17.67 7.62 -2.24
C LYS A 19 18.15 6.81 -1.05
N VAL A 20 17.60 5.61 -0.84
CA VAL A 20 18.13 4.69 0.16
C VAL A 20 19.60 4.68 -0.17
N LYS A 21 20.44 5.22 0.71
CA LYS A 21 21.87 5.32 0.45
C LYS A 21 22.29 3.86 0.40
N HIS A 22 22.32 3.30 -0.80
CA HIS A 22 22.94 2.02 -1.06
C HIS A 22 24.43 2.32 -0.96
N ASP A 23 24.87 2.57 0.26
CA ASP A 23 26.27 2.61 0.60
C ASP A 23 26.70 1.14 0.53
N PRO A 24 27.49 0.74 -0.48
CA PRO A 24 27.92 -0.64 -0.62
C PRO A 24 28.75 -1.11 0.58
N THR A 25 29.11 -0.23 1.52
CA THR A 25 29.82 -0.55 2.76
C THR A 25 28.91 -0.85 3.95
N ILE A 26 27.61 -0.48 3.90
CA ILE A 26 26.65 -0.76 4.97
C ILE A 26 26.06 -2.16 4.75
N PRO A 27 26.10 -3.06 5.76
CA PRO A 27 25.41 -4.35 5.68
C PRO A 27 23.92 -4.14 5.43
N LEU A 28 23.33 -4.89 4.48
CA LEU A 28 21.89 -4.89 4.24
C LEU A 28 21.16 -5.18 5.57
N ASP A 29 20.22 -4.33 5.96
CA ASP A 29 19.33 -4.65 7.07
C ASP A 29 18.34 -5.73 6.61
N ALA A 30 17.81 -6.52 7.54
CA ALA A 30 16.79 -7.53 7.25
C ALA A 30 15.58 -6.91 6.53
N ARG A 31 15.29 -5.63 6.80
CA ARG A 31 14.24 -4.85 6.13
C ARG A 31 14.51 -4.62 4.64
N ASP A 32 15.74 -4.34 4.27
CA ASP A 32 16.14 -4.09 2.88
C ASP A 32 16.05 -5.39 2.05
N ILE A 33 16.31 -6.54 2.70
CA ILE A 33 16.20 -7.87 2.08
C ILE A 33 14.74 -8.23 1.75
N ILE A 34 13.81 -7.89 2.65
CA ILE A 34 12.38 -8.22 2.49
C ILE A 34 11.59 -7.11 1.78
N ALA A 35 12.22 -6.00 1.43
CA ALA A 35 11.55 -4.89 0.77
C ALA A 35 11.11 -5.29 -0.65
N PRO A 36 9.91 -4.87 -1.09
CA PRO A 36 9.49 -5.05 -2.47
C PRO A 36 10.36 -4.17 -3.40
N PRO A 37 10.48 -4.53 -4.69
CA PRO A 37 11.30 -3.79 -5.65
C PRO A 37 10.75 -2.39 -5.96
N SER A 38 9.43 -2.22 -5.91
CA SER A 38 8.76 -0.93 -6.12
C SER A 38 7.38 -0.92 -5.47
N ILE A 39 6.98 0.26 -5.00
CA ILE A 39 5.62 0.56 -4.53
C ILE A 39 5.20 1.88 -5.19
N GLU A 40 4.03 1.87 -5.81
CA GLU A 40 3.36 3.03 -6.39
C GLU A 40 2.03 3.21 -5.64
N VAL A 41 1.77 4.43 -5.17
CA VAL A 41 0.56 4.76 -4.41
C VAL A 41 -0.15 5.92 -5.11
N ASP A 42 -1.36 5.65 -5.58
CA ASP A 42 -2.30 6.64 -6.08
C ASP A 42 -3.53 6.68 -5.16
N PHE A 43 -4.38 7.69 -5.31
CA PHE A 43 -5.64 7.79 -4.58
C PHE A 43 -6.59 6.63 -4.89
N ASP A 44 -6.52 6.07 -6.09
CA ASP A 44 -7.43 5.03 -6.56
C ASP A 44 -6.90 3.62 -6.29
N PHE A 45 -5.58 3.41 -6.31
CA PHE A 45 -4.97 2.10 -6.08
C PHE A 45 -3.56 2.21 -5.50
N ALA A 46 -3.12 1.15 -4.84
CA ALA A 46 -1.72 0.93 -4.53
C ALA A 46 -1.21 -0.27 -5.34
N LYS A 47 -0.05 -0.11 -5.98
CA LYS A 47 0.59 -1.12 -6.81
C LYS A 47 1.93 -1.52 -6.19
N ILE A 48 2.13 -2.82 -6.01
CA ILE A 48 3.34 -3.41 -5.42
C ILE A 48 3.89 -4.40 -6.43
N GLY A 49 5.02 -4.06 -7.07
CA GLY A 49 5.48 -4.78 -8.26
C GLY A 49 4.40 -4.77 -9.35
N ASP A 50 3.88 -5.95 -9.71
CA ASP A 50 2.81 -6.12 -10.71
C ASP A 50 1.42 -6.33 -10.10
N GLN A 51 1.31 -6.32 -8.77
CA GLN A 51 0.05 -6.54 -8.07
C GLN A 51 -0.65 -5.20 -7.78
N TYR A 52 -1.92 -5.10 -8.13
CA TYR A 52 -2.77 -3.95 -7.80
C TYR A 52 -3.64 -4.25 -6.59
N SER A 53 -3.77 -3.27 -5.70
CA SER A 53 -4.56 -3.35 -4.49
C SER A 53 -5.43 -2.09 -4.33
N ARG A 54 -6.67 -2.29 -3.86
CA ARG A 54 -7.63 -1.23 -3.58
C ARG A 54 -8.48 -1.62 -2.38
N THR A 55 -8.74 -0.67 -1.50
CA THR A 55 -9.68 -0.86 -0.39
C THR A 55 -11.05 -0.33 -0.79
N LEU A 56 -12.08 -1.17 -0.64
CA LEU A 56 -13.47 -0.79 -0.89
C LEU A 56 -14.21 -0.68 0.45
N PHE A 57 -14.94 0.42 0.64
CA PHE A 57 -15.83 0.60 1.78
C PHE A 57 -17.27 0.36 1.33
N VAL A 58 -17.89 -0.71 1.84
CA VAL A 58 -19.26 -1.11 1.47
C VAL A 58 -20.19 -0.85 2.65
N VAL A 59 -21.27 -0.11 2.39
CA VAL A 59 -22.34 0.14 3.37
C VAL A 59 -23.51 -0.80 3.08
N GLY A 60 -24.16 -1.31 4.12
CA GLY A 60 -25.34 -2.17 3.97
C GLY A 60 -25.02 -3.65 3.75
N TYR A 61 -23.94 -4.17 4.34
CA TYR A 61 -23.67 -5.61 4.34
C TYR A 61 -24.86 -6.40 4.92
N PRO A 62 -25.15 -7.60 4.38
CA PRO A 62 -26.23 -8.44 4.88
C PRO A 62 -25.97 -8.85 6.33
N ARG A 63 -27.03 -8.89 7.15
CA ARG A 63 -26.94 -9.41 8.52
C ARG A 63 -26.63 -10.90 8.58
N PHE A 64 -26.94 -11.64 7.52
CA PHE A 64 -26.67 -13.07 7.40
C PHE A 64 -26.12 -13.35 6.01
N VAL A 65 -25.11 -14.21 5.93
CA VAL A 65 -24.48 -14.60 4.68
C VAL A 65 -24.55 -16.12 4.51
N SER A 66 -24.83 -16.57 3.29
CA SER A 66 -24.67 -17.98 2.92
C SER A 66 -23.21 -18.29 2.62
N ALA A 67 -22.88 -19.57 2.47
CA ALA A 67 -21.61 -19.95 1.88
C ALA A 67 -21.44 -19.26 0.50
N ASN A 68 -20.20 -18.90 0.17
CA ASN A 68 -19.81 -18.28 -1.11
C ASN A 68 -20.44 -16.91 -1.42
N TRP A 69 -20.94 -16.20 -0.41
CA TRP A 69 -21.56 -14.87 -0.62
C TRP A 69 -20.61 -13.82 -1.24
N LEU A 70 -19.30 -13.97 -1.07
CA LEU A 70 -18.26 -13.06 -1.60
C LEU A 70 -17.70 -13.51 -2.96
N GLU A 71 -18.12 -14.67 -3.46
CA GLU A 71 -17.61 -15.27 -4.69
C GLU A 71 -17.63 -14.32 -5.90
N PRO A 72 -18.67 -13.50 -6.13
CA PRO A 72 -18.69 -12.58 -7.27
C PRO A 72 -17.57 -11.53 -7.27
N LEU A 73 -16.99 -11.23 -6.10
CA LEU A 73 -15.88 -10.28 -5.97
C LEU A 73 -14.51 -10.97 -6.08
N ILE A 74 -14.39 -12.23 -5.63
CA ILE A 74 -13.12 -12.98 -5.66
C ILE A 74 -12.88 -13.57 -7.04
N SER A 75 -13.93 -14.15 -7.64
CA SER A 75 -13.89 -14.80 -8.97
C SER A 75 -14.32 -13.85 -10.09
N PHE A 76 -14.22 -12.54 -9.87
CA PHE A 76 -14.70 -11.55 -10.81
C PHE A 76 -14.00 -11.69 -12.17
N ASN A 77 -14.75 -11.96 -13.22
CA ASN A 77 -14.27 -12.05 -14.59
C ASN A 77 -15.00 -11.01 -15.43
N HIS A 78 -14.26 -10.05 -15.99
CA HIS A 78 -14.77 -9.00 -16.87
C HIS A 78 -14.07 -9.11 -18.23
N THR A 79 -14.84 -8.86 -19.30
CA THR A 79 -14.39 -8.91 -20.71
C THR A 79 -13.31 -7.87 -21.01
#